data_AF-A0A2V7F0Y1-F1
#
_entry.id   AF-A0A2V7F0Y1-F1
#
_cell.length_a   1.000
_cell.length_b   1.000
_cell.length_c   1.000
_cell.angle_alpha   90.00
_cell.angle_beta   90.00
_cell.angle_gamma   90.00
#
_symmetry.space_group_name_H-M   'P 1'
#
loop_
_entity.id
_entity.type
_entity.pdbx_description
1 polymer ?
#
loop_
_entity_poly.entity_id
_entity_poly.type
_entity_poly.pdbx_seq_one_letter_code
_entity_poly.pdbx_strand_id
1 'polypeptide(L)'
;MLACLRDVTVAGGTAALVDADGAFDPASAARAGVVLSRLLWVRCGGRRDAALAATDLLARCPGFALVILDAGETPPRVSLGAAFRLRQAARRARVAVLLVGRRRVAGAGATLALRTRRDALAWTGSRRAPTRLAGMSTRVHVLRNQGAIWDPSLLAATSNE
;
A
#
# COMPACT_ATOMS: atom_id res chain seq x y z
N MET A 1 -4.24 -1.45 0.80
CA MET A 1 -3.57 -1.33 -0.52
C MET A 1 -4.57 -0.92 -1.59
N LEU A 2 -5.51 -1.79 -1.99
CA LEU A 2 -6.45 -1.49 -3.09
C LEU A 2 -7.27 -0.20 -2.88
N ALA A 3 -7.76 0.06 -1.67
CA ALA A 3 -8.46 1.31 -1.36
C ALA A 3 -7.59 2.55 -1.66
N CYS A 4 -6.32 2.55 -1.22
CA CYS A 4 -5.39 3.66 -1.50
C CYS A 4 -5.12 3.82 -3.00
N LEU A 5 -4.96 2.71 -3.74
CA LEU A 5 -4.80 2.76 -5.20
C LEU A 5 -6.03 3.35 -5.87
N ARG A 6 -7.23 2.90 -5.48
CA ARG A 6 -8.49 3.42 -6.00
C ARG A 6 -8.59 4.92 -5.74
N ASP A 7 -8.45 5.34 -4.49
CA ASP A 7 -8.64 6.73 -4.08
C ASP A 7 -7.70 7.67 -4.85
N VAL A 8 -6.42 7.30 -5.00
CA VAL A 8 -5.44 8.08 -5.77
C VAL A 8 -5.77 8.11 -7.26
N THR A 9 -6.08 6.96 -7.85
CA THR A 9 -6.28 6.86 -9.30
C THR A 9 -7.61 7.47 -9.76
N VAL A 10 -8.65 7.41 -8.93
CA VAL A 10 -9.94 8.09 -9.15
C VAL A 10 -9.79 9.60 -9.04
N ALA A 11 -8.99 10.10 -8.10
CA ALA A 11 -8.68 11.52 -7.97
C ALA A 11 -7.77 12.07 -9.10
N GLY A 12 -7.48 11.26 -10.14
CA GLY A 12 -6.64 11.67 -11.26
C GLY A 12 -5.14 11.63 -10.96
N GLY A 13 -4.72 11.07 -9.83
CA GLY A 13 -3.32 10.81 -9.52
C GLY A 13 -2.79 9.56 -10.22
N THR A 14 -1.47 9.51 -10.42
CA THR A 14 -0.77 8.30 -10.89
C THR A 14 -0.22 7.54 -9.69
N ALA A 15 -0.40 6.22 -9.68
CA ALA A 15 0.15 5.34 -8.66
C ALA A 15 1.13 4.34 -9.29
N ALA A 16 2.08 3.87 -8.48
CA ALA A 16 2.92 2.74 -8.83
C ALA A 16 2.78 1.62 -7.80
N LEU A 17 2.69 0.38 -8.27
CA LEU A 17 2.72 -0.83 -7.45
C LEU A 17 3.95 -1.65 -7.84
N VAL A 18 4.88 -1.79 -6.91
CA VAL A 18 6.00 -2.72 -6.98
C VAL A 18 5.57 -4.01 -6.30
N ASP A 19 5.36 -5.05 -7.10
CA ASP A 19 4.87 -6.35 -6.69
C ASP A 19 6.03 -7.34 -6.60
N ALA A 20 6.42 -7.67 -5.37
CA ALA A 20 7.55 -8.55 -5.11
C ALA A 20 7.26 -9.99 -5.52
N ASP A 21 6.05 -10.49 -5.25
CA ASP A 21 5.69 -11.90 -5.41
C ASP A 21 4.82 -12.19 -6.65
N GLY A 22 4.39 -11.16 -7.37
CA GLY A 22 3.46 -11.33 -8.49
C GLY A 22 2.03 -11.62 -8.03
N ALA A 23 1.66 -11.18 -6.83
CA ALA A 23 0.37 -11.48 -6.20
C ALA A 23 -0.74 -10.49 -6.62
N PHE A 24 -0.40 -9.41 -7.32
CA PHE A 24 -1.39 -8.46 -7.80
C PHE A 24 -2.25 -9.05 -8.93
N ASP A 25 -3.57 -9.00 -8.76
CA ASP A 25 -4.55 -9.34 -9.79
C ASP A 25 -5.21 -8.07 -10.35
N PRO A 26 -4.89 -7.67 -11.60
CA PRO A 26 -5.48 -6.49 -12.24
C PRO A 26 -7.00 -6.55 -12.35
N ALA A 27 -7.59 -7.74 -12.57
CA ALA A 27 -9.04 -7.87 -12.71
C ALA A 27 -9.76 -7.58 -11.38
N SER A 28 -9.24 -8.11 -10.26
CA SER A 28 -9.74 -7.76 -8.92
C SER A 28 -9.55 -6.28 -8.59
N ALA A 29 -8.43 -5.68 -8.99
CA ALA A 29 -8.18 -4.26 -8.77
C ALA A 29 -9.16 -3.37 -9.55
N ALA A 30 -9.44 -3.70 -10.82
CA ALA A 30 -10.44 -3.01 -11.62
C ALA A 30 -11.84 -3.12 -11.01
N ARG A 31 -12.24 -4.32 -10.54
CA ARG A 31 -13.51 -4.51 -9.81
C ARG A 31 -13.58 -3.70 -8.50
N ALA A 32 -12.45 -3.43 -7.88
CA ALA A 32 -12.35 -2.57 -6.71
C ALA A 32 -12.34 -1.06 -7.05
N GLY A 33 -12.43 -0.69 -8.33
CA GLY A 33 -12.50 0.70 -8.82
C GLY A 33 -11.15 1.34 -9.11
N VAL A 34 -10.05 0.58 -9.14
CA VAL A 34 -8.74 1.13 -9.51
C VAL A 34 -8.71 1.46 -11.00
N VAL A 35 -8.34 2.69 -11.36
CA VAL A 35 -8.19 3.10 -12.76
C VAL A 35 -6.83 2.59 -13.28
N LEU A 36 -6.84 1.42 -13.92
CA LEU A 36 -5.60 0.72 -14.31
C LEU A 36 -4.71 1.52 -15.27
N SER A 37 -5.27 2.39 -16.11
CA SER A 37 -4.47 3.27 -17.00
C SER A 37 -3.62 4.29 -16.24
N ARG A 38 -3.86 4.49 -14.94
CA ARG A 38 -3.10 5.36 -14.04
C ARG A 38 -2.23 4.59 -13.06
N LEU A 39 -2.08 3.27 -13.25
CA LEU A 39 -1.29 2.40 -12.39
C LEU A 39 -0.08 1.85 -13.16
N LEU A 40 1.12 2.24 -12.74
CA LEU A 40 2.34 1.54 -13.14
C LEU A 40 2.51 0.27 -12.30
N TRP A 41 2.55 -0.90 -12.94
CA TRP A 41 2.79 -2.18 -12.26
C TRP A 41 4.19 -2.70 -12.56
N VAL A 42 5.03 -2.81 -11.54
CA VAL A 42 6.38 -3.35 -11.62
C VAL A 42 6.38 -4.74 -11.00
N ARG A 43 6.65 -5.77 -11.80
CA ARG A 43 6.73 -7.17 -11.35
C ARG A 43 8.17 -7.54 -11.09
N CYS A 44 8.51 -7.92 -9.86
CA CYS A 44 9.90 -8.21 -9.48
C CYS A 44 10.26 -9.70 -9.48
N GLY A 45 9.30 -10.61 -9.69
CA GLY A 45 9.56 -12.05 -9.84
C GLY A 45 10.29 -12.67 -8.64
N GLY A 46 9.93 -12.26 -7.42
CA GLY A 46 10.55 -12.72 -6.19
C GLY A 46 11.79 -11.93 -5.76
N ARG A 47 12.38 -11.09 -6.62
CA ARG A 47 13.66 -10.40 -6.37
C ARG A 47 13.50 -9.21 -5.42
N ARG A 48 13.76 -9.43 -4.13
CA ARG A 48 13.51 -8.45 -3.07
C ARG A 48 14.35 -7.18 -3.16
N ASP A 49 15.63 -7.31 -3.52
CA ASP A 49 16.50 -6.15 -3.69
C ASP A 49 16.07 -5.31 -4.89
N ALA A 50 15.62 -5.95 -5.98
CA ALA A 50 15.05 -5.26 -7.13
C ALA A 50 13.75 -4.54 -6.76
N ALA A 51 12.88 -5.15 -5.95
CA ALA A 51 11.66 -4.51 -5.48
C ALA A 51 11.96 -3.28 -4.62
N LEU A 52 12.93 -3.36 -3.71
CA LEU A 52 13.34 -2.21 -2.91
C LEU A 52 13.99 -1.12 -3.76
N ALA A 53 14.84 -1.49 -4.72
CA ALA A 53 15.47 -0.55 -5.64
C ALA A 53 14.45 0.17 -6.54
N ALA A 54 13.49 -0.57 -7.12
CA ALA A 54 12.40 0.00 -7.89
C ALA A 54 11.57 0.97 -7.06
N THR A 55 11.28 0.62 -5.80
CA THR A 55 10.56 1.50 -4.87
C THR A 55 11.33 2.79 -4.60
N ASP A 56 12.65 2.73 -4.37
CA ASP A 56 13.47 3.93 -4.15
C ASP A 56 13.57 4.81 -5.40
N LEU A 57 13.72 4.21 -6.59
CA LEU A 57 13.72 4.94 -7.86
C LEU A 57 12.39 5.67 -8.08
N LEU A 58 11.26 4.96 -7.96
CA LEU A 58 9.93 5.53 -8.15
C LEU A 58 9.61 6.61 -7.11
N ALA A 59 10.07 6.45 -5.87
CA ALA A 59 9.90 7.45 -4.81
C ALA A 59 10.68 8.76 -5.07
N ARG A 60 11.64 8.75 -6.02
CA ARG A 60 12.38 9.93 -6.46
C ARG A 60 11.83 10.52 -7.75
N CYS A 61 11.03 9.76 -8.50
CA CYS A 61 10.39 10.23 -9.73
C CYS A 61 9.26 11.20 -9.39
N PRO A 62 9.22 12.40 -10.00
CA PRO A 62 8.05 13.25 -9.91
C PRO A 62 6.85 12.60 -10.63
N GLY A 63 5.63 12.97 -10.24
CA GLY A 63 4.40 12.59 -10.95
C GLY A 63 3.63 11.41 -10.34
N PHE A 64 4.22 10.66 -9.41
CA PHE A 64 3.47 9.68 -8.62
C PHE A 64 2.91 10.33 -7.36
N ALA A 65 1.62 10.14 -7.11
CA ALA A 65 0.98 10.50 -5.85
C ALA A 65 1.17 9.39 -4.80
N LEU A 66 1.32 8.14 -5.24
CA LEU A 66 1.47 6.96 -4.38
C LEU A 66 2.40 5.92 -5.01
N VAL A 67 3.37 5.45 -4.24
CA VAL A 67 4.20 4.29 -4.56
C VAL A 67 3.98 3.22 -3.48
N ILE A 68 3.55 2.03 -3.88
CA ILE A 68 3.35 0.90 -2.98
C ILE A 68 4.39 -0.17 -3.29
N LEU A 69 5.10 -0.63 -2.26
CA LEU A 69 5.80 -1.90 -2.31
C LEU A 69 4.91 -2.96 -1.66
N ASP A 70 4.39 -3.89 -2.45
CA ASP A 70 3.88 -5.16 -1.91
C ASP A 70 5.05 -6.13 -1.80
N ALA A 71 5.60 -6.23 -0.59
CA ALA A 71 6.73 -7.09 -0.27
C ALA A 71 6.32 -8.54 0.00
N GLY A 72 5.01 -8.80 -0.02
CA GLY A 72 4.41 -10.12 0.13
C GLY A 72 4.85 -10.83 1.40
N GLU A 73 5.18 -12.11 1.22
CA GLU A 73 5.34 -13.03 2.33
C GLU A 73 6.76 -13.00 2.92
N THR A 74 7.75 -12.73 2.09
CA THR A 74 9.15 -12.70 2.50
C THR A 74 9.73 -11.31 2.31
N PRO A 75 9.27 -10.28 3.05
CA PRO A 75 9.65 -8.91 2.75
C PRO A 75 11.17 -8.66 2.86
N PRO A 76 11.75 -7.68 2.15
CA PRO A 76 13.19 -7.41 2.18
C PRO A 76 13.67 -7.02 3.58
N ARG A 77 14.96 -7.20 3.85
CA ARG A 77 15.60 -6.49 4.95
C ARG A 77 15.86 -5.05 4.51
N VAL A 78 15.43 -4.08 5.31
CA VAL A 78 15.66 -2.66 5.06
C VAL A 78 16.44 -2.11 6.24
N SER A 79 17.64 -1.59 5.98
CA SER A 79 18.43 -0.92 7.03
C SER A 79 17.74 0.38 7.46
N LEU A 80 18.00 0.82 8.69
CA LEU A 80 17.42 2.06 9.20
C LEU A 80 17.80 3.27 8.32
N GLY A 81 19.05 3.33 7.87
CA GLY A 81 19.51 4.35 6.93
C GLY A 81 18.78 4.32 5.59
N ALA A 82 18.53 3.13 5.03
CA ALA A 82 17.74 3.00 3.80
C ALA A 82 16.29 3.47 3.99
N ALA A 83 15.66 3.13 5.12
CA ALA A 83 14.30 3.57 5.44
C ALA A 83 14.21 5.10 5.57
N PHE A 84 15.19 5.75 6.23
CA PHE A 84 15.23 7.22 6.32
C PHE A 84 15.48 7.89 4.96
N ARG A 85 16.37 7.34 4.13
CA ARG A 85 16.59 7.83 2.77
C ARG A 85 15.33 7.74 1.92
N LEU A 86 14.61 6.62 1.99
CA LEU A 86 13.34 6.45 1.29
C LEU A 86 12.29 7.45 1.77
N ARG A 87 12.14 7.64 3.08
CA ARG A 87 11.26 8.67 3.65
C ARG A 87 11.63 10.06 3.15
N GLN A 88 12.91 10.40 3.11
CA GLN A 88 13.36 11.72 2.66
C GLN A 88 13.15 11.93 1.16
N ALA A 89 13.39 10.90 0.34
CA ALA A 89 13.07 10.91 -1.09
C ALA A 89 11.57 11.16 -1.31
N ALA A 90 10.72 10.38 -0.63
CA ALA A 90 9.27 10.51 -0.70
C ALA A 90 8.79 11.93 -0.33
N ARG A 91 9.33 12.51 0.74
CA ARG A 91 9.02 13.89 1.16
C ARG A 91 9.42 14.93 0.11
N ARG A 92 10.61 14.79 -0.48
CA ARG A 92 11.11 15.72 -1.51
C ARG A 92 10.27 15.67 -2.78
N ALA A 93 9.92 14.46 -3.22
CA ALA A 93 9.07 14.25 -4.40
C ALA A 93 7.58 14.46 -4.14
N ARG A 94 7.17 14.71 -2.88
CA ARG A 94 5.77 14.84 -2.43
C ARG A 94 4.91 13.63 -2.81
N VAL A 95 5.47 12.43 -2.64
CA VAL A 95 4.81 11.14 -2.91
C VAL A 95 4.56 10.38 -1.61
N ALA A 96 3.40 9.74 -1.49
CA ALA A 96 3.17 8.80 -0.41
C ALA A 96 3.85 7.46 -0.73
N VAL A 97 4.63 6.92 0.20
CA VAL A 97 5.23 5.58 0.07
C VAL A 97 4.60 4.64 1.09
N LEU A 98 3.98 3.56 0.60
CA LEU A 98 3.36 2.52 1.42
C LEU A 98 4.14 1.21 1.26
N LEU A 99 4.61 0.64 2.37
CA LEU A 99 5.24 -0.67 2.39
C LEU A 99 4.28 -1.69 3.02
N VAL A 100 3.84 -2.66 2.23
CA VAL A 100 2.91 -3.74 2.64
C VAL A 100 3.67 -5.05 2.67
N GLY A 101 3.42 -5.88 3.68
CA GLY A 101 3.98 -7.22 3.77
C GLY A 101 3.67 -7.88 5.12
N ARG A 102 4.02 -9.17 5.25
CA ARG A 102 3.77 -9.95 6.48
C ARG A 102 4.35 -9.35 7.75
N ARG A 103 5.48 -8.65 7.63
CA ARG A 103 6.18 -8.01 8.74
C ARG A 103 6.62 -6.61 8.36
N ARG A 104 6.83 -5.78 9.37
CA ARG A 104 7.31 -4.41 9.20
C ARG A 104 8.76 -4.41 8.74
N VAL A 105 9.06 -3.56 7.76
CA VAL A 105 10.43 -3.40 7.23
C VAL A 105 11.05 -2.03 7.47
N ALA A 106 10.25 -0.94 7.50
CA ALA A 106 10.80 0.41 7.64
C ALA A 106 11.21 0.81 9.08
N GLY A 107 10.86 0.02 10.09
CA GLY A 107 11.20 0.31 11.49
C GLY A 107 10.85 1.74 11.92
N ALA A 108 11.81 2.42 12.55
CA ALA A 108 11.67 3.81 12.99
C ALA A 108 11.63 4.85 11.84
N GLY A 109 12.01 4.45 10.61
CA GLY A 109 11.89 5.28 9.41
C GLY A 109 10.44 5.52 8.98
N ALA A 110 9.48 4.70 9.43
CA ALA A 110 8.06 4.88 9.13
C ALA A 110 7.46 6.06 9.93
N THR A 111 6.67 6.92 9.25
CA THR A 111 5.87 7.98 9.88
C THR A 111 4.56 7.42 10.45
N LEU A 112 3.91 6.54 9.71
CA LEU A 112 2.74 5.77 10.14
C LEU A 112 3.09 4.29 10.05
N ALA A 113 2.70 3.51 11.06
CA ALA A 113 2.84 2.07 10.98
C ALA A 113 1.59 1.37 11.51
N LEU A 114 0.99 0.56 10.65
CA LEU A 114 -0.22 -0.18 10.94
C LEU A 114 0.11 -1.67 11.13
N ARG A 115 -0.71 -2.36 11.91
CA ARG A 115 -0.79 -3.83 11.95
C ARG A 115 -2.23 -4.23 11.73
N THR A 116 -2.45 -5.03 10.71
CA THR A 116 -3.73 -5.65 10.42
C THR A 116 -3.76 -7.06 11.00
N ARG A 117 -4.84 -7.41 11.69
CA ARG A 117 -5.10 -8.79 12.13
C ARG A 117 -6.48 -9.19 11.63
N ARG A 118 -6.57 -10.40 11.08
CA ARG A 118 -7.87 -11.03 10.80
C ARG A 118 -8.65 -11.12 12.11
N ASP A 119 -9.90 -10.68 12.08
CA ASP A 119 -10.78 -10.64 13.26
C ASP A 119 -11.85 -11.74 13.17
N ALA A 120 -12.62 -11.77 12.08
CA ALA A 120 -13.59 -12.82 11.81
C ALA A 120 -13.59 -13.25 10.33
N LEU A 121 -14.11 -14.46 10.09
CA LEU A 121 -14.38 -15.00 8.76
C LEU A 121 -15.88 -15.25 8.61
N ALA A 122 -16.46 -14.75 7.52
CA ALA A 122 -17.83 -15.05 7.14
C ALA A 122 -17.81 -16.19 6.12
N TRP A 123 -18.45 -17.30 6.45
CA TRP A 123 -18.59 -18.46 5.57
C TRP A 123 -20.03 -18.59 5.09
N THR A 124 -20.22 -18.95 3.83
CA THR A 124 -21.50 -19.44 3.31
C THR A 124 -21.57 -20.95 3.40
N GLY A 125 -22.79 -21.49 3.50
CA GLY A 125 -23.06 -22.91 3.70
C GLY A 125 -23.75 -23.17 5.04
N SER A 126 -23.99 -24.44 5.36
CA SER A 126 -24.54 -24.79 6.67
C SER A 126 -23.46 -24.67 7.76
N ARG A 127 -23.84 -24.45 9.02
CA ARG A 127 -22.87 -24.38 10.14
C ARG A 127 -22.01 -25.65 10.28
N ARG A 128 -22.52 -26.81 9.87
CA ARG A 128 -21.81 -28.10 9.92
C ARG A 128 -20.97 -28.38 8.67
N ALA A 129 -21.21 -27.64 7.58
CA ALA A 129 -20.50 -27.76 6.33
C ALA A 129 -20.36 -26.38 5.65
N PRO A 130 -19.44 -25.53 6.16
CA PRO A 130 -19.08 -24.29 5.47
C PRO A 130 -18.37 -24.64 4.16
N THR A 131 -18.81 -24.06 3.03
CA THR A 131 -18.32 -24.43 1.70
C THR A 131 -17.53 -23.32 1.01
N ARG A 132 -17.80 -22.06 1.33
CA ARG A 132 -17.13 -20.93 0.67
C ARG A 132 -16.92 -19.76 1.62
N LEU A 133 -15.74 -19.16 1.53
CA LEU A 133 -15.43 -17.92 2.25
C LEU A 133 -16.15 -16.75 1.57
N ALA A 134 -17.11 -16.16 2.28
CA ALA A 134 -17.91 -15.03 1.82
C ALA A 134 -17.21 -13.70 2.10
N GLY A 135 -16.45 -13.62 3.19
CA GLY A 135 -15.79 -12.38 3.60
C GLY A 135 -14.89 -12.55 4.81
N MET A 136 -14.13 -11.50 5.09
CA MET A 136 -13.19 -11.43 6.21
C MET A 136 -13.24 -10.02 6.80
N SER A 137 -13.40 -9.93 8.12
CA SER A 137 -13.17 -8.67 8.84
C SER A 137 -11.73 -8.61 9.32
N THR A 138 -11.16 -7.40 9.32
CA THR A 138 -9.79 -7.14 9.74
C THR A 138 -9.79 -6.02 10.76
N ARG A 139 -9.16 -6.26 11.92
CA ARG A 139 -8.87 -5.23 12.90
C ARG A 139 -7.55 -4.54 12.54
N VAL A 140 -7.56 -3.21 12.51
CA VAL A 140 -6.38 -2.40 12.25
C VAL A 140 -5.90 -1.76 13.55
N HIS A 141 -4.63 -1.94 13.87
CA HIS A 141 -3.98 -1.30 15.01
C HIS A 141 -2.94 -0.31 14.52
N VAL A 142 -3.02 0.93 15.00
CA VAL A 142 -1.95 1.91 14.83
C VAL A 142 -0.85 1.58 15.85
N LEU A 143 0.35 1.31 15.35
CA LEU A 143 1.52 1.01 16.18
C LEU A 143 2.49 2.18 16.27
N ARG A 144 2.38 3.14 15.35
CA ARG A 144 3.15 4.37 15.34
C ARG A 144 2.42 5.41 14.51
N ASN A 145 2.39 6.65 15.00
CA ASN A 145 1.91 7.81 14.27
C ASN A 145 2.76 9.03 14.64
N GLN A 146 3.68 9.41 13.76
CA GLN A 146 4.57 10.57 13.91
C GLN A 146 4.22 11.73 12.96
N GLY A 147 3.13 11.61 12.21
CA GLY A 147 2.72 12.59 11.19
C GLY A 147 1.42 13.31 11.50
N ALA A 148 0.77 13.06 12.63
CA ALA A 148 -0.52 13.67 12.94
C ALA A 148 -0.37 15.11 13.44
N ILE A 149 -0.54 16.05 12.51
CA ILE A 149 -1.62 17.02 12.66
C ILE A 149 -2.70 16.53 11.70
N TRP A 150 -3.81 16.03 12.24
CA TRP A 150 -5.01 15.78 11.46
C TRP A 150 -5.68 17.13 11.25
N ASP A 151 -5.70 17.62 10.01
CA ASP A 151 -6.50 18.76 9.62
C ASP A 151 -7.72 18.26 8.82
N PRO A 152 -8.93 18.27 9.41
CA PRO A 152 -10.16 17.86 8.74
C PRO A 152 -10.51 18.72 7.51
N SER A 153 -9.96 19.94 7.39
CA SER A 153 -10.31 20.90 6.34
C SER A 153 -9.83 20.48 4.93
N LEU A 154 -8.84 19.58 4.83
CA LEU A 154 -8.33 19.06 3.55
C LEU A 154 -9.31 18.14 2.80
N LEU A 155 -10.38 17.67 3.47
CA LEU A 155 -11.47 16.93 2.82
C LEU A 155 -12.59 17.86 2.31
N ALA A 156 -12.71 19.08 2.85
CA ALA A 156 -13.75 20.02 2.47
C ALA A 156 -13.47 20.75 1.13
N ALA A 157 -12.22 20.69 0.64
CA ALA A 157 -11.81 21.40 -0.57
C ALA A 157 -12.18 20.69 -1.90
N THR A 158 -12.80 19.52 -1.86
CA THR A 158 -13.23 18.77 -3.07
C THR A 158 -14.75 18.59 -3.16
N SER A 159 -15.52 19.50 -2.56
CA SER A 159 -16.99 19.48 -2.60
C SER A 159 -17.55 20.85 -2.94
N ASN A 160 -17.05 21.45 -4.02
CA ASN A 160 -17.79 22.49 -4.73
C ASN A 160 -17.24 22.60 -6.16
N GLU A 161 -17.81 21.80 -7.06
CA GLU A 161 -18.03 22.09 -8.49
C GLU A 161 -18.96 21.01 -9.09
#